data_AF-C4KE77-F1
#
_entry.id   AF-C4KE77-F1
#
_cell.length_a   1.000
_cell.length_b   1.000
_cell.length_c   1.000
_cell.angle_alpha   90.00
_cell.angle_beta   90.00
_cell.angle_gamma   90.00
#
_symmetry.space_group_name_H-M   'P 1'
#
loop_
_entity.id
_entity.type
_entity.pdbx_description
1 polymer ?
#
loop_
_entity_poly.entity_id
_entity_poly.type
_entity_poly.pdbx_seq_one_letter_code
_entity_poly.pdbx_strand_id
1 'polypeptide(L)' 'MKFTRENYHYQLIVILKKLTGKSDEEILNVLSSFFRDAEINLDHLETSDLEKVREIVEKFKLDFEDAIHFFYRKRLVS' A
#
# COMPACT_ATOMS: atom_id res chain seq x y z
N MET A 1 -17.53 -1.15 3.06
CA MET A 1 -16.38 -1.78 2.39
C MET A 1 -15.10 -1.11 2.89
N LYS A 2 -14.14 -1.86 3.40
CA LYS A 2 -12.87 -1.31 3.91
C LYS A 2 -11.85 -1.31 2.79
N PHE A 3 -10.99 -0.30 2.73
CA PHE A 3 -9.90 -0.22 1.76
C PHE A 3 -8.57 -0.11 2.50
N THR A 4 -7.56 -0.80 1.97
CA THR A 4 -6.17 -0.51 2.28
C THR A 4 -5.41 -0.25 0.99
N ARG A 5 -4.24 0.37 1.11
CA ARG A 5 -3.39 0.70 -0.03
C ARG A 5 -2.65 -0.55 -0.49
N GLU A 6 -2.57 -0.79 -1.80
CA GLU A 6 -1.89 -1.97 -2.32
C GLU A 6 -0.38 -1.99 -1.98
N ASN A 7 0.27 -0.83 -1.94
CA ASN A 7 1.68 -0.75 -1.52
C ASN A 7 1.89 -1.27 -0.08
N TYR A 8 0.90 -1.12 0.81
CA TYR A 8 0.96 -1.68 2.17
C TYR A 8 0.88 -3.20 2.15
N HIS A 9 0.11 -3.78 1.23
CA HIS A 9 0.07 -5.23 1.05
C HIS A 9 1.45 -5.79 0.73
N TYR A 10 2.19 -5.17 -0.20
CA TYR A 10 3.55 -5.59 -0.53
C TYR A 10 4.55 -5.38 0.61
N GLN A 11 4.44 -4.29 1.36
CA GLN A 11 5.29 -4.06 2.54
C GLN A 11 5.06 -5.12 3.62
N LEU A 12 3.80 -5.54 3.84
CA LEU A 12 3.49 -6.62 4.78
C LEU A 12 4.16 -7.93 4.38
N ILE A 13 4.24 -8.25 3.09
CA ILE A 13 4.97 -9.44 2.61
C ILE A 13 6.43 -9.38 3.05
N VAL A 14 7.10 -8.26 2.79
CA VAL A 14 8.53 -8.08 3.14
C VAL A 14 8.74 -8.16 4.65
N ILE A 15 7.87 -7.53 5.45
CA ILE A 15 7.96 -7.52 6.92
C ILE A 15 7.76 -8.94 7.46
N LEU A 16 6.70 -9.62 7.03
CA LEU A 16 6.39 -10.98 7.50
C LEU A 16 7.48 -11.96 7.12
N LYS A 17 8.04 -11.86 5.91
CA LYS A 17 9.17 -12.69 5.48
C LYS A 17 10.36 -12.54 6.40
N LYS A 18 10.72 -11.30 6.75
CA LYS A 18 11.83 -11.02 7.67
C LYS A 18 11.57 -11.54 9.08
N LEU A 19 10.33 -11.44 9.58
CA LEU A 19 9.99 -11.81 10.94
C LEU A 19 9.79 -13.32 11.14
N THR A 20 9.25 -14.01 10.13
CA THR A 20 8.84 -15.42 10.28
C THR A 20 9.72 -16.41 9.52
N GLY A 21 10.55 -15.94 8.58
CA GLY A 21 11.36 -16.81 7.70
C GLY A 21 10.53 -17.67 6.75
N LYS A 22 9.23 -17.37 6.57
CA LYS A 22 8.33 -18.12 5.70
C LYS A 22 8.54 -17.76 4.22
N SER A 23 8.11 -18.65 3.35
CA SER A 23 8.10 -18.40 1.90
C SER A 23 7.08 -17.32 1.51
N ASP A 24 7.29 -16.71 0.34
CA ASP A 24 6.37 -15.69 -0.19
C ASP A 24 4.96 -16.26 -0.41
N GLU A 25 4.86 -17.52 -0.83
CA GLU A 25 3.59 -18.23 -1.05
C GLU A 25 2.80 -18.41 0.25
N GLU A 26 3.46 -18.84 1.33
CA GLU A 26 2.80 -18.97 2.64
C GLU A 26 2.28 -17.62 3.15
N ILE A 27 3.07 -16.57 2.99
CA ILE A 27 2.69 -15.23 3.44
C ILE A 27 1.53 -14.69 2.61
N LEU A 28 1.58 -14.85 1.29
CA LEU A 28 0.50 -14.46 0.38
C LEU A 28 -0.81 -15.18 0.71
N ASN A 29 -0.76 -16.48 1.02
CA ASN A 29 -1.94 -17.25 1.41
C ASN A 29 -2.58 -16.72 2.70
N VAL A 30 -1.76 -16.44 3.72
CA VAL A 30 -2.24 -15.88 4.99
C VAL A 30 -2.83 -14.48 4.79
N LEU A 31 -2.12 -13.60 4.07
CA LEU A 31 -2.61 -12.25 3.81
C LEU A 31 -3.89 -12.27 2.99
N SER A 32 -3.95 -13.06 1.91
CA SER A 32 -5.14 -13.17 1.05
C SER A 32 -6.36 -13.65 1.82
N SER A 33 -6.21 -14.63 2.72
CA SER A 33 -7.31 -15.03 3.60
C SER A 33 -7.73 -13.89 4.52
N PHE A 34 -6.77 -13.25 5.21
CA PHE A 34 -7.07 -12.14 6.11
C PHE A 34 -7.81 -10.99 5.41
N PHE A 35 -7.33 -10.54 4.24
CA PHE A 35 -7.95 -9.44 3.49
C PHE A 35 -9.36 -9.79 3.02
N ARG A 36 -9.57 -11.02 2.53
CA ARG A 36 -10.88 -11.51 2.13
C ARG A 36 -11.84 -11.60 3.30
N ASP A 37 -11.42 -12.23 4.39
CA ASP A 37 -12.26 -12.47 5.58
C ASP A 37 -12.60 -11.15 6.30
N ALA A 38 -11.74 -10.14 6.19
CA ALA A 38 -11.96 -8.80 6.71
C ALA A 38 -12.72 -7.87 5.75
N GLU A 39 -13.10 -8.34 4.56
CA GLU A 39 -13.74 -7.56 3.48
C GLU A 39 -12.97 -6.28 3.12
N ILE A 40 -11.64 -6.39 3.07
CA ILE A 40 -10.73 -5.31 2.72
C ILE A 40 -10.36 -5.43 1.25
N ASN A 41 -10.64 -4.39 0.46
CA ASN A 41 -10.16 -4.28 -0.91
C ASN A 41 -8.83 -3.51 -0.97
N LEU A 42 -8.00 -3.90 -1.93
CA LEU A 42 -6.75 -3.21 -2.22
C LEU A 42 -7.01 -2.06 -3.18
N ASP A 43 -6.63 -0.87 -2.76
CA ASP A 43 -6.67 0.35 -3.53
C ASP A 43 -5.37 0.47 -4.33
N HIS A 44 -5.46 0.21 -5.63
CA HIS A 44 -4.36 0.30 -6.58
C HIS A 44 -4.17 1.76 -7.01
N LEU A 45 -2.92 2.23 -7.03
CA LEU A 45 -2.60 3.54 -7.61
C LEU A 45 -2.38 3.38 -9.10
N GLU A 46 -3.30 3.93 -9.89
CA GLU A 46 -3.14 4.04 -11.34
C GLU A 46 -1.95 4.93 -11.71
N THR A 47 -1.44 4.78 -12.94
CA THR A 47 -0.32 5.59 -13.45
C THR A 47 -0.52 7.09 -13.25
N SER A 48 -1.74 7.60 -13.49
CA SER A 48 -2.07 9.02 -13.33
C SER A 48 -2.03 9.49 -11.87
N ASP A 49 -2.24 8.58 -10.92
CA ASP A 49 -2.07 8.88 -9.50
C ASP A 49 -0.59 8.85 -9.09
N LEU A 50 0.20 7.95 -9.66
CA LEU A 50 1.65 7.92 -9.47
C LEU A 50 2.34 9.19 -10.00
N GLU A 51 1.85 9.76 -11.11
CA GLU A 51 2.33 11.06 -11.62
C GLU A 51 2.11 12.18 -10.58
N LYS A 52 0.93 12.24 -9.96
CA LYS A 52 0.63 13.21 -8.88
C LYS A 52 1.50 12.96 -7.64
N VAL A 53 1.77 11.70 -7.29
CA VAL A 53 2.69 11.34 -6.21
C VAL A 53 4.10 11.87 -6.51
N ARG A 54 4.58 11.73 -7.75
CA ARG A 54 5.88 12.29 -8.17
C ARG A 54 5.93 13.81 -8.00
N GLU A 55 4.87 14.52 -8.40
CA GLU A 55 4.78 15.97 -8.19
C GLU A 55 4.86 16.34 -6.70
N ILE A 56 4.24 15.54 -5.82
CA ILE A 56 4.31 15.72 -4.36
C ILE A 56 5.74 15.53 -3.85
N VAL A 57 6.44 14.46 -4.28
CA VAL A 57 7.85 14.21 -3.96
C VAL A 57 8.69 15.44 -4.31
N GLU A 58 8.56 15.95 -5.53
CA GLU A 58 9.37 17.06 -6.02
C GLU A 58 9.08 18.37 -5.29
N LYS A 59 7.80 18.65 -5.02
CA LYS A 59 7.32 19.88 -4.40
C LYS A 59 7.63 19.95 -2.91
N PHE A 60 7.40 18.86 -2.18
CA PHE A 60 7.52 18.82 -0.73
C PHE A 60 8.83 18.18 -0.24
N LYS A 61 9.67 17.67 -1.16
CA LYS A 61 10.93 16.97 -0.85
C LYS A 61 10.72 15.80 0.11
N LEU A 62 9.56 15.13 -0.02
CA LEU A 62 9.23 13.92 0.71
C LEU A 62 9.86 12.71 0.03
N ASP A 63 10.10 11.64 0.79
CA ASP A 63 10.32 10.35 0.16
C ASP A 63 9.04 9.84 -0.51
N PHE A 64 9.19 8.77 -1.30
CA PHE A 64 8.09 8.26 -2.11
C PHE A 64 6.94 7.71 -1.24
N GLU A 65 7.24 7.12 -0.09
CA GLU A 65 6.23 6.53 0.79
C GLU A 65 5.42 7.63 1.50
N ASP A 66 6.10 8.64 2.04
CA ASP A 66 5.49 9.82 2.63
C ASP A 66 4.66 10.58 1.59
N ALA A 67 5.12 10.67 0.34
CA ALA A 67 4.36 11.26 -0.75
C ALA A 67 3.08 10.48 -1.08
N ILE A 68 3.12 9.14 -1.07
CA ILE A 68 1.92 8.30 -1.19
C ILE A 68 0.95 8.59 -0.03
N HIS A 69 1.46 8.71 1.21
CA HIS A 69 0.62 8.99 2.37
C HIS A 69 -0.05 10.37 2.26
N PHE A 70 0.71 11.35 1.79
CA PHE A 70 0.22 12.70 1.52
C PHE A 70 -0.83 12.73 0.40
N PHE A 71 -0.60 11.99 -0.68
CA PHE A 71 -1.56 11.84 -1.79
C PHE A 71 -2.89 11.27 -1.30
N TYR A 72 -2.86 10.15 -0.58
CA TYR A 72 -4.07 9.54 -0.03
C TYR A 72 -4.80 10.44 0.96
N ARG A 73 -4.06 11.19 1.80
CA ARG A 73 -4.67 12.19 2.68
C ARG A 73 -5.44 13.23 1.88
N LYS A 74 -4.87 13.74 0.78
CA LYS A 74 -5.56 14.71 -0.07
C LYS A 74 -6.81 14.12 -0.73
N ARG A 75 -6.73 12.89 -1.23
CA ARG A 75 -7.84 12.19 -1.91
C ARG A 75 -9.06 11.96 -1.01
N LEU A 76 -8.87 11.85 0.31
CA LEU A 76 -9.94 11.65 1.29
C LEU A 76 -10.62 12.94 1.76
N VAL A 77 -10.00 14.10 1.51
CA VAL A 77 -10.47 15.42 1.99
C VAL A 77 -11.02 16.28 0.83
N SER A 78 -10.90 15.79 -0.41
CA SER A 78 -11.50 16.32 -1.64
C SER A 78 -12.83 15.65 -1.94
#